data_AF-A0A5N4AG46-F1
#
_entry.id   AF-A0A5N4AG46-F1
#
_cell.length_a   1.000
_cell.length_b   1.000
_cell.length_c   1.000
_cell.angle_alpha   90.00
_cell.angle_beta   90.00
_cell.angle_gamma   90.00
#
_symmetry.space_group_name_H-M   'P 1'
#
loop_
_entity.id
_entity.type
_entity.pdbx_description
1 polymer ?
#
loop_
_entity_poly.entity_id
_entity_poly.type
_entity_poly.pdbx_seq_one_letter_code
_entity_poly.pdbx_strand_id
1 'polypeptide(L)'
;MTLIQNYTETNTLSNLIHGSVYQNLLKSQTENKIIFPLLLYFDDFESGNPLGSKAGNYKIGALYYTIATIPPIYLARLENIFLSTIFYTGDRAQFGNTSTFGNLIDELKNLEANGITISTESGIDHVYFSVICIIGDNLGLHTILGCVESFSAASYCRFCTTIRTDAETQTVENQYSVRDVKDYDNHLLQNVGLKEHCIFNQLGTFHIYNNLSCDIMHDLYEGVHSFWIFHPRFI
;
A
#
# COMPACT_ATOMS: atom_id res chain seq x y z
N MET A 1 4.33 7.91 29.76
CA MET A 1 4.97 6.62 29.42
C MET A 1 4.25 6.08 28.20
N THR A 2 4.78 6.38 27.03
CA THR A 2 4.10 6.30 25.73
C THR A 2 3.86 4.84 25.37
N LEU A 3 2.60 4.47 25.09
CA LEU A 3 2.19 3.13 24.63
C LEU A 3 3.04 2.56 23.48
N ILE A 4 3.75 3.42 22.76
CA ILE A 4 4.61 3.10 21.61
C ILE A 4 5.90 2.36 22.02
N GLN A 5 6.43 2.58 23.23
CA GLN A 5 7.71 1.99 23.64
C GLN A 5 7.61 0.55 24.19
N ASN A 6 6.42 0.09 24.59
CA ASN A 6 6.26 -1.18 25.32
C ASN A 6 6.03 -2.42 24.43
N TYR A 7 6.10 -2.28 23.11
CA TYR A 7 5.73 -3.35 22.18
C TYR A 7 6.92 -4.16 21.64
N THR A 8 8.18 -3.80 21.97
CA THR A 8 9.36 -4.37 21.32
C THR A 8 9.93 -5.66 21.93
N GLU A 9 9.26 -6.33 22.86
CA GLU A 9 9.86 -7.43 23.66
C GLU A 9 9.24 -8.83 23.49
N THR A 10 8.52 -9.13 22.40
CA THR A 10 8.03 -10.50 22.16
C THR A 10 8.48 -11.04 20.80
N ASN A 11 8.86 -12.33 20.76
CA ASN A 11 9.13 -13.09 19.53
C ASN A 11 7.86 -13.32 18.66
N THR A 12 6.82 -12.50 18.86
CA THR A 12 5.51 -12.64 18.24
C THR A 12 5.18 -11.34 17.50
N LEU A 13 5.03 -11.44 16.19
CA LEU A 13 4.55 -10.33 15.37
C LEU A 13 3.05 -10.15 15.63
N SER A 14 2.68 -9.22 16.50
CA SER A 14 1.28 -8.92 16.84
C SER A 14 0.78 -7.60 16.25
N ASN A 15 1.68 -6.74 15.79
CA ASN A 15 1.36 -5.48 15.13
C ASN A 15 2.41 -5.21 14.02
N LEU A 16 1.98 -4.50 12.96
CA LEU A 16 2.84 -4.04 11.86
C LEU A 16 4.06 -3.23 12.32
N ILE A 17 3.98 -2.56 13.48
CA ILE A 17 5.13 -1.86 14.07
C ILE A 17 6.27 -2.79 14.50
N HIS A 18 6.06 -4.10 14.61
CA HIS A 18 7.15 -5.07 14.83
C HIS A 18 7.85 -5.45 13.52
N GLY A 19 7.28 -5.10 12.38
CA GLY A 19 7.80 -5.40 11.06
C GLY A 19 9.12 -4.67 10.76
N SER A 20 9.97 -5.30 9.95
CA SER A 20 11.27 -4.77 9.56
C SER A 20 11.19 -3.38 8.92
N VAL A 21 10.13 -3.10 8.14
CA VAL A 21 9.90 -1.79 7.49
C VAL A 21 9.87 -0.67 8.53
N TYR A 22 9.02 -0.79 9.56
CA TYR A 22 8.92 0.23 10.59
C TYR A 22 10.15 0.28 11.50
N GLN A 23 10.74 -0.87 11.81
CA GLN A 23 11.98 -0.92 12.61
C GLN A 23 13.15 -0.26 11.89
N ASN A 24 13.27 -0.44 10.57
CA ASN A 24 14.28 0.21 9.75
C ASN A 24 14.02 1.71 9.64
N LEU A 25 12.76 2.13 9.52
CA LEU A 25 12.37 3.54 9.60
C LEU A 25 12.88 4.17 10.89
N LEU A 26 12.58 3.58 12.05
CA LEU A 26 13.03 4.09 13.35
C LEU A 26 14.57 4.14 13.45
N LYS A 27 15.28 3.13 12.95
CA LYS A 27 16.76 3.09 12.94
C LYS A 27 17.39 4.13 12.02
N SER A 28 16.70 4.53 10.95
CA SER A 28 17.19 5.54 10.01
C SER A 28 17.11 6.96 10.54
N GLN A 29 16.37 7.18 11.63
CA GLN A 29 16.23 8.50 12.24
C GLN A 29 17.45 8.85 13.08
N THR A 30 17.94 10.08 12.92
CA THR A 30 19.07 10.62 13.68
C THR A 30 18.64 11.23 15.02
N GLU A 31 17.34 11.55 15.16
CA GLU A 31 16.75 12.18 16.33
C GLU A 31 15.61 11.33 16.88
N ASN A 32 15.34 11.46 18.18
CA ASN A 32 14.30 10.71 18.87
C ASN A 32 12.91 11.32 18.58
N LYS A 33 12.44 11.17 17.34
CA LYS A 33 11.15 11.66 16.85
C LYS A 33 10.02 10.67 17.18
N ILE A 34 8.85 11.19 17.55
CA ILE A 34 7.62 10.40 17.63
C ILE A 34 7.05 10.30 16.21
N ILE A 35 7.04 9.10 15.64
CA ILE A 35 6.57 8.87 14.27
C ILE A 35 5.32 7.99 14.31
N PHE A 36 4.25 8.45 13.68
CA PHE A 36 3.03 7.71 13.47
C PHE A 36 3.03 7.08 12.07
N PRO A 37 3.19 5.75 11.97
CA PRO A 37 3.14 5.07 10.68
C PRO A 37 1.73 5.11 10.10
N LEU A 38 1.63 5.50 8.84
CA LEU A 38 0.40 5.50 8.07
C LEU A 38 0.33 4.26 7.17
N LEU A 39 -0.82 3.59 7.18
CA LEU A 39 -1.19 2.59 6.17
C LEU A 39 -2.20 3.24 5.24
N LEU A 40 -1.90 3.27 3.94
CA LEU A 40 -2.85 3.71 2.93
C LEU A 40 -3.59 2.49 2.38
N TYR A 41 -4.88 2.65 2.13
CA TYR A 41 -5.73 1.65 1.49
C TYR A 41 -6.34 2.25 0.24
N PHE A 42 -6.20 1.58 -0.89
CA PHE A 42 -6.81 1.96 -2.15
C PHE A 42 -7.90 0.98 -2.53
N ASP A 43 -9.04 1.52 -2.94
CA ASP A 43 -10.15 0.76 -3.51
C ASP A 43 -10.82 1.57 -4.63
N ASP A 44 -11.23 0.87 -5.70
CA ASP A 44 -12.00 1.41 -6.81
C ASP A 44 -13.42 0.82 -6.72
N PHE A 45 -14.39 1.64 -6.35
CA PHE A 45 -15.79 1.21 -6.22
C PHE A 45 -16.72 1.95 -7.19
N GLU A 46 -17.86 1.35 -7.50
CA GLU A 46 -18.90 1.98 -8.31
C GLU A 46 -20.21 2.05 -7.51
N SER A 47 -20.72 3.27 -7.31
CA SER A 47 -22.01 3.49 -6.63
C SER A 47 -23.23 3.37 -7.56
N GLY A 48 -23.00 3.25 -8.86
CA GLY A 48 -24.02 3.06 -9.88
C GLY A 48 -24.55 1.62 -9.94
N ASN A 49 -25.44 1.31 -10.89
CA ASN A 49 -25.88 -0.07 -11.11
C ASN A 49 -24.74 -0.89 -11.75
N PRO A 50 -24.09 -1.81 -11.01
CA PRO A 50 -22.92 -2.54 -11.50
C PRO A 50 -23.27 -3.61 -12.56
N LEU A 51 -24.57 -3.84 -12.82
CA LEU A 51 -25.07 -4.78 -13.82
C LEU A 51 -25.75 -4.08 -15.01
N GLY A 52 -25.81 -2.75 -14.99
CA GLY A 52 -26.42 -1.96 -16.06
C GLY A 52 -25.52 -1.82 -17.28
N SER A 53 -26.07 -1.35 -18.40
CA SER A 53 -25.31 -1.04 -19.62
C SER A 53 -24.24 0.06 -19.46
N LYS A 54 -24.19 0.69 -18.29
CA LYS A 54 -23.20 1.71 -17.90
C LYS A 54 -22.26 1.25 -16.78
N ALA A 55 -22.29 -0.03 -16.41
CA ALA A 55 -21.38 -0.58 -15.42
C ALA A 55 -19.91 -0.33 -15.83
N GLY A 56 -19.08 0.06 -14.85
CA GLY A 56 -17.69 0.43 -15.03
C GLY A 56 -17.45 1.88 -15.47
N ASN A 57 -18.48 2.62 -15.88
CA ASN A 57 -18.32 4.00 -16.33
C ASN A 57 -18.22 4.99 -15.18
N TYR A 58 -18.80 4.71 -14.01
CA TYR A 58 -18.85 5.67 -12.90
C TYR A 58 -18.01 5.22 -11.70
N LYS A 59 -16.88 4.57 -11.97
CA LYS A 59 -15.92 4.15 -10.94
C LYS A 59 -15.28 5.35 -10.25
N ILE A 60 -15.16 5.22 -8.94
CA ILE A 60 -14.54 6.18 -8.04
C ILE A 60 -13.39 5.47 -7.35
N GLY A 61 -12.21 6.07 -7.45
CA GLY A 61 -11.05 5.65 -6.68
C GLY A 61 -11.02 6.40 -5.37
N ALA A 62 -10.80 5.67 -4.28
CA ALA A 62 -10.64 6.24 -2.95
C ALA A 62 -9.36 5.73 -2.29
N LEU A 63 -8.61 6.67 -1.72
CA LEU A 63 -7.51 6.40 -0.80
C LEU A 63 -7.97 6.71 0.62
N TYR A 64 -7.91 5.70 1.46
CA TYR A 64 -8.11 5.77 2.89
C TYR A 64 -6.78 5.64 3.62
N TYR A 65 -6.76 6.02 4.89
CA TYR A 65 -5.60 5.77 5.75
C TYR A 65 -6.01 5.44 7.17
N THR A 66 -5.14 4.69 7.85
CA THR A 66 -5.20 4.47 9.29
C THR A 66 -3.81 4.63 9.91
N ILE A 67 -3.77 4.85 11.21
CA ILE A 67 -2.53 4.95 11.97
C ILE A 67 -2.18 3.55 12.49
N ALA A 68 -1.07 2.97 12.04
CA ALA A 68 -0.75 1.56 12.29
C ALA A 68 -0.48 1.24 13.77
N THR A 69 -0.21 2.25 14.60
CA THR A 69 -0.02 2.11 16.05
C THR A 69 -1.33 1.92 16.82
N ILE A 70 -2.49 2.10 16.19
CA ILE A 70 -3.78 1.77 16.79
C ILE A 70 -3.82 0.26 17.06
N PRO A 71 -4.27 -0.19 18.25
CA PRO A 71 -4.33 -1.62 18.56
C PRO A 71 -5.14 -2.40 17.50
N PRO A 72 -4.70 -3.60 17.09
CA PRO A 72 -5.32 -4.32 15.98
C PRO A 72 -6.83 -4.55 16.10
N ILE A 73 -7.32 -4.74 17.33
CA ILE A 73 -8.75 -4.90 17.63
C ILE A 73 -9.61 -3.66 17.28
N TYR A 74 -8.98 -2.49 17.14
CA TYR A 74 -9.63 -1.23 16.81
C TYR A 74 -9.35 -0.74 15.38
N LEU A 75 -8.36 -1.32 14.68
CA LEU A 75 -8.00 -0.90 13.31
C LEU A 75 -9.17 -1.01 12.34
N ALA A 76 -9.98 -2.06 12.46
CA ALA A 76 -11.12 -2.29 11.58
C ALA A 76 -12.37 -1.44 11.90
N ARG A 77 -12.32 -0.57 12.92
CA ARG A 77 -13.44 0.33 13.22
C ARG A 77 -13.45 1.50 12.24
N LEU A 78 -14.63 1.81 11.69
CA LEU A 78 -14.81 2.90 10.72
C LEU A 78 -14.31 4.26 11.25
N GLU A 79 -14.43 4.51 12.56
CA GLU A 79 -13.92 5.74 13.20
C GLU A 79 -12.39 5.90 13.14
N ASN A 80 -11.66 4.82 12.85
CA ASN A 80 -10.20 4.79 12.71
C ASN A 80 -9.73 4.66 11.25
N ILE A 81 -10.65 4.73 10.28
CA ILE A 81 -10.36 4.69 8.85
C ILE A 81 -10.75 6.05 8.27
N PHE A 82 -9.75 6.82 7.87
CA PHE A 82 -9.92 8.19 7.41
C PHE A 82 -9.84 8.24 5.89
N LEU A 83 -10.74 8.99 5.25
CA LEU A 83 -10.65 9.26 3.82
C LEU A 83 -9.59 10.33 3.57
N SER A 84 -8.60 10.03 2.73
CA SER A 84 -7.58 10.99 2.29
C SER A 84 -7.96 11.65 0.98
N THR A 85 -8.22 10.85 -0.07
CA THR A 85 -8.40 11.34 -1.43
C THR A 85 -9.51 10.55 -2.11
N ILE A 86 -10.36 11.25 -2.86
CA ILE A 86 -11.40 10.65 -3.70
C ILE A 86 -11.32 11.28 -5.09
N PHE A 87 -11.41 10.46 -6.13
CA PHE A 87 -11.32 10.93 -7.51
C PHE A 87 -12.12 10.03 -8.45
N TYR A 88 -12.48 10.56 -9.61
CA TYR A 88 -13.07 9.75 -10.66
C TYR A 88 -12.00 8.90 -11.35
N THR A 89 -12.19 7.58 -11.40
CA THR A 89 -11.18 6.66 -11.96
C THR A 89 -10.87 6.98 -13.42
N GLY A 90 -11.86 7.48 -14.18
CA GLY A 90 -11.68 7.95 -15.55
C GLY A 90 -10.75 9.16 -15.67
N ASP A 91 -10.83 10.11 -14.74
CA ASP A 91 -9.94 11.27 -14.72
C ASP A 91 -8.49 10.84 -14.42
N ARG A 92 -8.28 9.93 -13.46
CA ARG A 92 -6.94 9.36 -13.21
C ARG A 92 -6.40 8.65 -14.45
N ALA A 93 -7.23 7.91 -15.17
CA ALA A 93 -6.80 7.25 -16.41
C ALA A 93 -6.42 8.26 -17.51
N GLN A 94 -7.06 9.43 -17.55
CA GLN A 94 -6.78 10.48 -18.53
C GLN A 94 -5.56 11.34 -18.15
N PHE A 95 -5.42 11.72 -16.89
CA PHE A 95 -4.43 12.69 -16.42
C PHE A 95 -3.22 12.05 -15.72
N GLY A 96 -3.30 10.77 -15.37
CA GLY A 96 -2.23 9.99 -14.76
C GLY A 96 -2.09 10.18 -13.25
N ASN A 97 -1.31 9.30 -12.62
CA ASN A 97 -1.14 9.24 -11.17
C ASN A 97 -0.50 10.52 -10.60
N THR A 98 0.40 11.16 -11.37
CA THR A 98 1.06 12.42 -10.94
C THR A 98 0.03 13.53 -10.67
N SER A 99 -0.90 13.75 -11.59
CA SER A 99 -1.94 14.77 -11.42
C SER A 99 -2.97 14.40 -10.36
N THR A 100 -3.31 13.11 -10.23
CA THR A 100 -4.29 12.65 -9.24
C THR A 100 -3.78 12.73 -7.81
N PHE A 101 -2.52 12.34 -7.56
CA PHE A 101 -1.97 12.21 -6.20
C PHE A 101 -0.99 13.32 -5.80
N GLY A 102 -0.69 14.28 -6.68
CA GLY A 102 0.28 15.34 -6.41
C GLY A 102 0.05 16.07 -5.09
N ASN A 103 -1.18 16.55 -4.87
CA ASN A 103 -1.55 17.25 -3.62
C ASN A 103 -1.39 16.33 -2.39
N LEU A 104 -1.77 15.05 -2.51
CA LEU A 104 -1.61 14.09 -1.41
C LEU A 104 -0.13 13.89 -1.08
N ILE A 105 0.73 13.75 -2.10
CA ILE A 105 2.17 13.59 -1.91
C ILE A 105 2.78 14.82 -1.24
N ASP A 106 2.36 16.03 -1.60
CA ASP A 106 2.85 17.25 -0.98
C ASP A 106 2.45 17.36 0.49
N GLU A 107 1.21 17.00 0.84
CA GLU A 107 0.75 16.92 2.23
C GLU A 107 1.53 15.86 3.03
N LEU A 108 1.73 14.66 2.46
CA LEU A 108 2.49 13.59 3.11
C LEU A 108 3.97 13.97 3.32
N LYS A 109 4.60 14.63 2.34
CA LYS A 109 5.96 15.19 2.51
C LYS A 109 6.01 16.24 3.62
N ASN A 110 4.97 17.08 3.73
CA ASN A 110 4.89 18.06 4.81
C ASN A 110 4.80 17.37 6.17
N LEU A 111 3.96 16.34 6.30
CA LEU A 111 3.82 15.55 7.53
C LEU A 111 5.10 14.77 7.90
N GLU A 112 5.86 14.30 6.91
CA GLU A 112 7.17 13.66 7.11
C GLU A 112 8.24 14.65 7.59
N ALA A 113 8.28 15.85 6.99
CA ALA A 113 9.32 16.83 7.24
C ALA A 113 9.05 17.70 8.47
N ASN A 114 7.80 18.16 8.64
CA ASN A 114 7.40 19.18 9.60
C ASN A 114 6.51 18.65 10.72
N GLY A 115 5.87 17.49 10.54
CA GLY A 115 4.96 16.92 11.54
C GLY A 115 3.81 17.85 11.93
N ILE A 116 3.17 17.54 13.07
CA ILE A 116 2.16 18.37 13.71
C ILE A 116 2.39 18.42 15.22
N THR A 117 1.99 19.51 15.85
CA THR A 117 2.01 19.65 17.30
C THR A 117 0.62 19.35 17.87
N ILE A 118 0.55 18.37 18.79
CA ILE A 118 -0.67 17.95 19.46
C ILE A 118 -0.60 18.41 20.91
N SER A 119 -1.58 19.21 21.32
CA SER A 119 -1.76 19.59 22.73
C SER A 119 -2.80 18.69 23.37
N THR A 120 -2.41 17.99 24.43
CA THR A 120 -3.29 17.13 25.23
C THR A 120 -3.26 17.58 26.70
N GLU A 121 -4.14 17.03 27.53
CA GLU A 121 -4.08 17.23 28.99
C GLU A 121 -2.74 16.77 29.59
N SER A 122 -2.05 15.85 28.90
CA SER A 122 -0.75 15.30 29.33
C SER A 122 0.45 16.14 28.91
N GLY A 123 0.26 17.17 28.08
CA GLY A 123 1.32 18.02 27.58
C GLY A 123 1.24 18.27 26.08
N ILE A 124 2.31 18.85 25.53
CA ILE A 124 2.47 19.17 24.12
C ILE A 124 3.49 18.20 23.53
N ASP A 125 3.06 17.38 22.59
CA ASP A 125 3.91 16.48 21.82
C ASP A 125 3.98 16.94 20.37
N HIS A 126 5.15 16.80 19.76
CA HIS A 126 5.34 17.02 18.33
C HIS A 126 5.53 15.68 17.64
N VAL A 127 4.64 15.37 16.70
CA VAL A 127 4.55 14.05 16.06
C VAL A 127 4.71 14.18 14.55
N TYR A 128 5.42 13.24 13.96
CA TYR A 128 5.63 13.14 12.51
C TYR A 128 4.84 11.95 11.97
N PHE A 129 4.66 11.90 10.66
CA PHE A 129 3.96 10.78 10.00
C PHE A 129 4.81 10.23 8.87
N SER A 130 4.64 8.94 8.59
CA SER A 130 5.38 8.28 7.52
C SER A 130 4.53 7.17 6.92
N VAL A 131 4.41 7.13 5.59
CA VAL A 131 3.72 6.03 4.92
C VAL A 131 4.63 4.81 4.93
N ILE A 132 4.15 3.72 5.56
CA ILE A 132 4.92 2.47 5.64
C ILE A 132 4.40 1.41 4.69
N CYS A 133 3.14 1.51 4.25
CA CYS A 133 2.50 0.50 3.41
C CYS A 133 1.33 1.11 2.64
N ILE A 134 1.12 0.63 1.42
CA ILE A 134 -0.06 0.93 0.59
C ILE A 134 -0.70 -0.41 0.23
N ILE A 135 -1.96 -0.59 0.62
CA ILE A 135 -2.70 -1.86 0.55
C ILE A 135 -3.89 -1.67 -0.39
N GLY A 136 -4.33 -2.73 -1.05
CA GLY A 136 -5.44 -2.74 -1.98
C GLY A 136 -5.42 -4.02 -2.80
N ASP A 137 -6.41 -4.19 -3.66
CA ASP A 137 -6.43 -5.29 -4.61
C ASP A 137 -5.23 -5.21 -5.58
N ASN A 138 -4.86 -6.34 -6.20
CA ASN A 138 -3.69 -6.37 -7.06
C ASN A 138 -3.81 -5.44 -8.26
N LEU A 139 -5.00 -5.32 -8.88
CA LEU A 139 -5.16 -4.45 -10.03
C LEU A 139 -5.09 -2.98 -9.60
N GLY A 140 -5.78 -2.59 -8.53
CA GLY A 140 -5.71 -1.23 -7.99
C GLY A 140 -4.29 -0.84 -7.56
N LEU A 141 -3.57 -1.72 -6.87
CA LEU A 141 -2.17 -1.46 -6.49
C LEU A 141 -1.26 -1.31 -7.71
N HIS A 142 -1.38 -2.18 -8.72
CA HIS A 142 -0.61 -1.99 -9.95
C HIS A 142 -0.92 -0.64 -10.61
N THR A 143 -2.19 -0.26 -10.57
CA THR A 143 -2.71 0.95 -11.18
C THR A 143 -2.14 2.22 -10.53
N ILE A 144 -2.19 2.34 -9.20
CA ILE A 144 -1.73 3.57 -8.50
C ILE A 144 -0.21 3.60 -8.28
N LEU A 145 0.47 2.45 -8.33
CA LEU A 145 1.92 2.35 -8.16
C LEU A 145 2.69 2.41 -9.50
N GLY A 146 2.00 2.58 -10.63
CA GLY A 146 2.63 2.70 -11.95
C GLY A 146 3.15 1.38 -12.53
N CYS A 147 2.65 0.24 -12.07
CA CYS A 147 3.01 -1.08 -12.58
C CYS A 147 2.18 -1.45 -13.82
N VAL A 148 2.59 -2.52 -14.51
CA VAL A 148 1.79 -3.08 -15.61
C VAL A 148 0.51 -3.72 -15.09
N GLU A 149 -0.65 -3.20 -15.49
CA GLU A 149 -1.97 -3.76 -15.11
C GLU A 149 -2.33 -5.07 -15.85
N SER A 150 -1.53 -5.48 -16.84
CA SER A 150 -1.74 -6.74 -17.55
C SER A 150 -1.03 -7.89 -16.84
N PHE A 151 -1.79 -8.77 -16.19
CA PHE A 151 -1.28 -10.02 -15.62
C PHE A 151 -0.91 -11.07 -16.68
N SER A 152 -1.07 -10.73 -17.95
CA SER A 152 -0.54 -11.50 -19.08
C SER A 152 0.81 -10.97 -19.60
N ALA A 153 1.34 -9.89 -19.02
CA ALA A 153 2.66 -9.38 -19.37
C ALA A 153 3.77 -10.38 -19.01
N ALA A 154 4.92 -10.27 -19.66
CA ALA A 154 6.06 -11.15 -19.42
C ALA A 154 6.55 -11.06 -17.96
N SER A 155 6.64 -9.86 -17.39
CA SER A 155 6.95 -9.65 -15.98
C SER A 155 5.89 -8.72 -15.39
N TYR A 156 4.92 -9.27 -14.66
CA TYR A 156 3.88 -8.48 -13.99
C TYR A 156 4.09 -8.36 -12.49
N CYS A 157 4.80 -9.31 -11.86
CA CYS A 157 4.93 -9.37 -10.41
C CYS A 157 5.54 -8.09 -9.80
N ARG A 158 4.93 -7.57 -8.73
CA ARG A 158 5.44 -6.42 -7.95
C ARG A 158 6.64 -6.76 -7.07
N PHE A 159 6.80 -8.03 -6.72
CA PHE A 159 7.82 -8.51 -5.79
C PHE A 159 9.10 -8.95 -6.50
N CYS A 160 8.97 -9.55 -7.69
CA CYS A 160 10.10 -10.11 -8.42
C CYS A 160 10.03 -9.86 -9.94
N THR A 161 11.13 -10.13 -10.63
CA THR A 161 11.29 -9.99 -12.09
C THR A 161 11.06 -11.28 -12.85
N THR A 162 10.77 -12.39 -12.15
CA THR A 162 10.48 -13.70 -12.75
C THR A 162 9.46 -13.56 -13.88
N ILE A 163 9.77 -14.17 -15.02
CA ILE A 163 8.88 -14.14 -16.18
C ILE A 163 7.68 -15.06 -15.96
N ARG A 164 6.54 -14.75 -16.59
CA ARG A 164 5.27 -15.45 -16.41
C ARG A 164 5.38 -16.96 -16.58
N THR A 165 6.07 -17.42 -17.62
CA THR A 165 6.23 -18.86 -17.91
C THR A 165 6.87 -19.62 -16.76
N ASP A 166 7.81 -18.98 -16.07
CA ASP A 166 8.49 -19.57 -14.92
C ASP A 166 7.62 -19.43 -13.67
N ALA A 167 7.00 -18.26 -13.48
CA ALA A 167 6.11 -17.98 -12.35
C ALA A 167 4.91 -18.94 -12.27
N GLU A 168 4.39 -19.42 -13.39
CA GLU A 168 3.28 -20.40 -13.46
C GLU A 168 3.63 -21.76 -12.85
N THR A 169 4.92 -22.12 -12.78
CA THR A 169 5.38 -23.42 -12.28
C THR A 169 6.25 -23.31 -11.03
N GLN A 170 6.68 -22.10 -10.69
CA GLN A 170 7.56 -21.83 -9.56
C GLN A 170 6.81 -21.97 -8.23
N THR A 171 7.29 -22.87 -7.37
CA THR A 171 6.71 -23.12 -6.03
C THR A 171 7.57 -22.56 -4.89
N VAL A 172 8.76 -22.06 -5.21
CA VAL A 172 9.71 -21.49 -4.25
C VAL A 172 10.22 -20.16 -4.79
N GLU A 173 10.33 -19.16 -3.93
CA GLU A 173 10.86 -17.85 -4.30
C GLU A 173 12.31 -17.95 -4.83
N ASN A 174 12.56 -17.34 -5.99
CA ASN A 174 13.89 -17.15 -6.53
C ASN A 174 14.48 -15.85 -5.97
N GLN A 175 15.40 -15.97 -5.01
CA GLN A 175 16.05 -14.81 -4.36
C GLN A 175 16.79 -13.90 -5.34
N TYR A 176 17.24 -14.42 -6.49
CA TYR A 176 17.95 -13.63 -7.50
C TYR A 176 17.02 -12.78 -8.37
N SER A 177 15.71 -13.04 -8.35
CA SER A 177 14.72 -12.27 -9.11
C SER A 177 13.96 -11.26 -8.25
N VAL A 178 14.18 -11.21 -6.93
CA VAL A 178 13.56 -10.22 -6.05
C VAL A 178 13.97 -8.81 -6.48
N ARG A 179 13.00 -7.90 -6.55
CA ARG A 179 13.25 -6.51 -6.98
C ARG A 179 13.98 -5.73 -5.90
N ASP A 180 15.01 -4.99 -6.29
CA ASP A 180 15.83 -4.15 -5.42
C ASP A 180 15.76 -2.69 -5.89
N VAL A 181 15.72 -1.75 -4.94
CA VAL A 181 15.64 -0.30 -5.21
C VAL A 181 16.70 0.16 -6.21
N LYS A 182 17.92 -0.40 -6.14
CA LYS A 182 19.03 -0.03 -7.04
C LYS A 182 18.73 -0.32 -8.52
N ASP A 183 17.83 -1.28 -8.78
CA ASP A 183 17.48 -1.73 -10.12
C ASP A 183 16.20 -1.05 -10.65
N TYR A 184 15.52 -0.24 -9.84
CA TYR A 184 14.22 0.37 -10.16
C TYR A 184 14.26 1.20 -11.45
N ASP A 185 15.22 2.11 -11.58
CA ASP A 185 15.32 2.97 -12.76
C ASP A 185 15.61 2.15 -14.03
N ASN A 186 16.43 1.11 -13.92
CA ASN A 186 16.69 0.21 -15.05
C ASN A 186 15.44 -0.61 -15.41
N HIS A 187 14.70 -1.11 -14.42
CA HIS A 187 13.43 -1.80 -14.66
C HIS A 187 12.39 -0.89 -15.32
N LEU A 188 12.34 0.38 -14.94
CA LEU A 188 11.44 1.34 -15.57
C LEU A 188 11.84 1.62 -17.03
N LEU A 189 13.12 1.91 -17.28
CA LEU A 189 13.64 2.16 -18.63
C LEU A 189 13.41 0.97 -19.57
N GLN A 190 13.50 -0.26 -19.03
CA GLN A 190 13.31 -1.50 -19.78
C GLN A 190 11.86 -2.03 -19.76
N ASN A 191 10.92 -1.32 -19.12
CA ASN A 191 9.53 -1.75 -18.94
C ASN A 191 9.37 -3.14 -18.29
N VAL A 192 10.22 -3.47 -17.31
CA VAL A 192 10.17 -4.73 -16.54
C VAL A 192 9.07 -4.65 -15.49
N GLY A 193 7.82 -4.77 -15.94
CA GLY A 193 6.63 -4.74 -15.09
C GLY A 193 6.24 -3.36 -14.54
N LEU A 194 6.90 -2.30 -15.01
CA LEU A 194 6.59 -0.91 -14.72
C LEU A 194 6.14 -0.20 -16.00
N LYS A 195 5.15 0.69 -15.88
CA LYS A 195 4.65 1.57 -16.96
C LYS A 195 5.12 3.01 -16.77
N GLU A 196 5.23 3.45 -15.53
CA GLU A 196 5.60 4.82 -15.17
C GLU A 196 6.28 4.87 -13.80
N HIS A 197 6.88 6.02 -13.48
CA HIS A 197 7.41 6.26 -12.14
C HIS A 197 6.28 6.22 -11.10
N CYS A 198 6.51 5.49 -10.02
CA CYS A 198 5.62 5.46 -8.87
C CYS A 198 5.69 6.81 -8.15
N ILE A 199 4.59 7.56 -8.14
CA ILE A 199 4.55 8.89 -7.51
C ILE A 199 4.87 8.83 -5.99
N PHE A 200 4.52 7.72 -5.33
CA PHE A 200 4.78 7.52 -3.90
C PHE A 200 6.26 7.33 -3.56
N ASN A 201 7.12 6.98 -4.53
CA ASN A 201 8.57 6.93 -4.31
C ASN A 201 9.19 8.32 -4.04
N GLN A 202 8.41 9.40 -4.16
CA GLN A 202 8.85 10.74 -3.77
C GLN A 202 8.84 10.96 -2.25
N LEU A 203 8.21 10.06 -1.48
CA LEU A 203 8.21 10.08 -0.02
C LEU A 203 9.54 9.57 0.50
N GLY A 204 10.05 10.14 1.60
CA GLY A 204 11.37 9.77 2.13
C GLY A 204 11.41 8.36 2.70
N THR A 205 10.26 7.86 3.17
CA THR A 205 10.16 6.59 3.92
C THR A 205 9.52 5.45 3.12
N PHE A 206 9.13 5.71 1.87
CA PHE A 206 8.42 4.75 1.04
C PHE A 206 9.15 4.53 -0.29
N HIS A 207 9.34 3.26 -0.63
CA HIS A 207 9.69 2.86 -1.98
C HIS A 207 8.93 1.58 -2.34
N ILE A 208 8.35 1.53 -3.54
CA ILE A 208 7.52 0.41 -4.01
C ILE A 208 8.18 -0.97 -3.85
N TYR A 209 9.51 -1.07 -3.98
CA TYR A 209 10.25 -2.33 -3.82
C TYR A 209 10.62 -2.69 -2.37
N ASN A 210 10.56 -1.74 -1.43
CA ASN A 210 10.84 -1.99 -0.01
C ASN A 210 9.55 -2.15 0.80
N ASN A 211 8.51 -1.40 0.43
CA ASN A 211 7.25 -1.30 1.15
C ASN A 211 6.20 -2.20 0.48
N LEU A 212 6.55 -3.47 0.34
CA LEU A 212 5.74 -4.47 -0.33
C LEU A 212 4.51 -4.84 0.52
N SER A 213 3.39 -5.08 -0.15
CA SER A 213 2.09 -5.33 0.47
C SER A 213 1.30 -6.38 -0.28
N CYS A 214 0.59 -7.21 0.48
CA CYS A 214 -0.44 -8.12 -0.01
C CYS A 214 -1.73 -7.84 0.76
N ASP A 215 -2.87 -8.02 0.12
CA ASP A 215 -4.17 -7.84 0.75
C ASP A 215 -4.79 -9.21 0.97
N ILE A 216 -4.79 -9.66 2.24
CA ILE A 216 -5.31 -10.99 2.59
C ILE A 216 -6.79 -11.16 2.22
N MET A 217 -7.57 -10.07 2.25
CA MET A 217 -8.99 -10.11 1.91
C MET A 217 -9.16 -10.37 0.43
N HIS A 218 -8.51 -9.58 -0.42
CA HIS A 218 -8.62 -9.74 -1.87
C HIS A 218 -7.88 -11.01 -2.37
N ASP A 219 -6.72 -11.32 -1.81
CA ASP A 219 -5.86 -12.41 -2.29
C ASP A 219 -6.35 -13.79 -1.84
N LEU A 220 -6.76 -13.95 -0.56
CA LEU A 220 -7.19 -15.24 -0.02
C LEU A 220 -8.71 -15.34 0.12
N TYR A 221 -9.36 -14.39 0.79
CA TYR A 221 -10.77 -14.51 1.14
C TYR A 221 -11.73 -14.26 -0.04
N GLU A 222 -11.39 -13.34 -0.93
CA GLU A 222 -12.17 -13.09 -2.15
C GLU A 222 -11.64 -13.94 -3.30
N GLY A 223 -10.33 -13.94 -3.53
CA GLY A 223 -9.70 -14.64 -4.67
C GLY A 223 -9.79 -16.17 -4.59
N VAL A 224 -9.37 -16.77 -3.47
CA VAL A 224 -9.30 -18.24 -3.33
C VAL A 224 -10.60 -18.80 -2.77
N HIS A 225 -11.16 -18.22 -1.72
CA HIS A 225 -12.35 -18.78 -1.04
C HIS A 225 -13.62 -18.73 -1.89
N SER A 226 -13.76 -17.78 -2.83
CA SER A 226 -14.86 -17.81 -3.82
C SER A 226 -14.84 -19.08 -4.67
N PHE A 227 -13.66 -19.60 -5.03
CA PHE A 227 -13.55 -20.87 -5.75
C PHE A 227 -14.06 -22.07 -4.92
N TRP A 228 -13.88 -22.03 -3.60
CA TRP A 228 -14.34 -23.10 -2.70
C TRP A 228 -15.83 -23.00 -2.37
N ILE A 229 -16.39 -21.80 -2.22
CA ILE A 229 -17.80 -21.59 -1.87
C ILE A 229 -18.74 -21.81 -3.07
N PHE A 230 -18.29 -21.59 -4.30
CA PHE A 230 -19.09 -21.87 -5.51
C PHE A 230 -18.95 -23.30 -6.06
N HIS A 231 -18.23 -24.19 -5.36
CA HIS A 231 -18.13 -25.62 -5.69
C HIS A 231 -18.67 -26.56 -4.59
N PRO A 232 -19.93 -26.43 -4.10
CA PRO A 232 -20.61 -27.57 -3.50
C PRO A 232 -21.11 -28.47 -4.64
N ARG A 233 -20.18 -29.13 -5.34
CA ARG A 233 -20.46 -30.38 -6.04
C ARG A 233 -19.71 -31.48 -5.31
N PHE A 234 -20.46 -32.12 -4.41
CA PHE A 234 -20.32 -33.49 -3.93
C PHE A 234 -18.92 -33.96 -3.50
N ILE A 235 -18.77 -34.15 -2.19
CA ILE A 235 -18.55 -35.49 -1.63
C ILE A 235 -19.57 -35.67 -0.50
#